data_AF-A0AAV3R9T7-F1
#
_entry.id   AF-A0AAV3R9T7-F1
#
_cell.length_a   1.000
_cell.length_b   1.000
_cell.length_c   1.000
_cell.angle_alpha   90.00
_cell.angle_beta   90.00
_cell.angle_gamma   90.00
#
_symmetry.space_group_name_H-M   'P 1'
#
loop_
_entity.id
_entity.type
_entity.pdbx_description
1 polymer ?
#
loop_
_entity_poly.entity_id
_entity_poly.type
_entity_poly.pdbx_seq_one_letter_code
_entity_poly.pdbx_strand_id
1 'polypeptide(L)'
;MSCSNGIIDYLASGGLEDILLDVVETRASSAVVGNDKEAEIAKQKAARELSMKKAKLLRLIKHHLDGGLRTEYTHTKYPRFLWKSLNERFESQTTVLFPPLMNEWNKLRFQDFKTVDEYNSMVHKIIENLEFCSKTITEDEKLKKTYSTFHASHVLLQQQDRLCEYTKYSDLVAALLLAE
;
A
#
# COMPACT_ATOMS: atom_id res chain seq x y z
N MET A 1 4.62 7.43 -0.89
CA MET A 1 3.22 7.35 -1.38
C MET A 1 2.34 6.87 -0.24
N SER A 2 1.61 7.78 0.42
CA SER A 2 0.83 7.54 1.64
C SER A 2 -0.70 7.56 1.40
N CYS A 3 -1.13 7.77 0.15
CA CYS A 3 -2.54 7.98 -0.17
C CYS A 3 -3.44 6.75 0.06
N SER A 4 -2.90 5.53 0.00
CA SER A 4 -3.72 4.32 0.16
C SER A 4 -4.12 4.09 1.62
N ASN A 5 -3.19 4.17 2.57
CA ASN A 5 -3.46 3.83 3.96
C ASN A 5 -4.44 4.81 4.62
N GLY A 6 -4.29 6.12 4.38
CA GLY A 6 -5.22 7.11 4.95
C GLY A 6 -6.64 7.04 4.37
N ILE A 7 -6.78 6.65 3.10
CA ILE A 7 -8.11 6.44 2.48
C ILE A 7 -8.71 5.13 2.96
N ILE A 8 -7.94 4.05 3.06
CA ILE A 8 -8.39 2.74 3.55
C ILE A 8 -8.81 2.82 5.03
N ASP A 9 -8.03 3.47 5.89
CA ASP A 9 -8.37 3.65 7.31
C ASP A 9 -9.66 4.46 7.49
N TYR A 10 -9.88 5.47 6.64
CA TYR A 10 -11.12 6.25 6.64
C TYR A 10 -12.32 5.46 6.09
N LEU A 11 -12.11 4.66 5.04
CA LEU A 11 -13.14 3.80 4.46
C LEU A 11 -13.61 2.74 5.46
N ALA A 12 -12.67 2.12 6.18
CA ALA A 12 -12.91 1.11 7.20
C ALA A 12 -13.58 1.70 8.46
N SER A 13 -13.11 2.85 8.95
CA SER A 13 -13.70 3.52 10.14
C SER A 13 -15.08 4.15 9.88
N GLY A 14 -15.37 4.51 8.63
CA GLY A 14 -16.63 5.16 8.23
C GLY A 14 -17.72 4.23 7.70
N GLY A 15 -17.45 2.92 7.55
CA GLY A 15 -18.37 1.98 6.90
C GLY A 15 -18.69 2.36 5.44
N LEU A 16 -17.74 2.99 4.75
CA LEU A 16 -17.91 3.50 3.39
C LEU A 16 -17.47 2.50 2.32
N GLU A 17 -16.87 1.37 2.70
CA GLU A 17 -16.53 0.25 1.81
C GLU A 17 -17.77 -0.29 1.08
N ASP A 18 -18.91 -0.40 1.77
CA ASP A 18 -20.20 -0.80 1.20
C ASP A 18 -20.69 0.12 0.08
N ILE A 19 -20.23 1.39 0.06
CA ILE A 19 -20.58 2.39 -0.96
C ILE A 19 -19.69 2.24 -2.21
N LEU A 20 -18.47 1.73 -2.06
CA LEU A 20 -17.61 1.37 -3.18
C LEU A 20 -18.08 0.07 -3.85
N LEU A 21 -18.65 -0.85 -3.07
CA LEU A 21 -19.17 -2.15 -3.52
C LEU A 21 -20.66 -2.13 -3.93
N ASP A 22 -21.35 -0.98 -3.81
CA ASP A 22 -22.81 -0.81 -4.06
C ASP A 22 -23.71 -1.81 -3.27
N VAL A 23 -23.22 -2.39 -2.16
CA VAL A 23 -23.93 -3.41 -1.34
C VAL A 23 -25.22 -2.88 -0.71
N VAL A 24 -25.32 -1.56 -0.54
CA VAL A 24 -26.51 -0.89 0.02
C VAL A 24 -27.70 -0.93 -0.96
N GLU A 25 -27.48 -0.94 -2.27
CA GLU A 25 -28.57 -1.00 -3.27
C GLU A 25 -29.28 -2.36 -3.26
N THR A 26 -28.58 -3.44 -2.86
CA THR A 26 -29.13 -4.80 -2.83
C THR A 26 -30.12 -5.01 -1.67
N ARG A 27 -29.88 -4.38 -0.50
CA ARG A 27 -30.73 -4.55 0.69
C ARG A 27 -32.05 -3.76 0.64
N ALA A 28 -32.11 -2.70 -0.18
CA ALA A 28 -33.32 -1.89 -0.32
C ALA A 28 -34.40 -2.55 -1.21
N SER A 29 -34.05 -3.58 -1.98
CA SER A 29 -34.97 -4.21 -2.94
C SER A 29 -35.81 -5.37 -2.37
N SER A 30 -35.53 -5.89 -1.17
CA SER A 30 -36.18 -7.12 -0.67
C SER A 30 -37.23 -6.94 0.44
N ALA A 31 -37.70 -5.73 0.74
CA ALA A 31 -38.70 -5.54 1.79
C ALA A 31 -39.71 -4.44 1.45
N VAL A 32 -40.82 -4.77 0.77
CA VAL A 32 -42.07 -4.00 0.91
C VAL A 32 -43.30 -4.90 0.75
N VAL A 33 -43.92 -5.26 1.87
CA VAL A 33 -45.38 -5.38 2.02
C VAL A 33 -45.73 -4.59 3.29
N GLY A 34 -46.35 -3.41 3.15
CA GLY A 34 -46.90 -2.64 4.27
C GLY A 34 -46.78 -1.11 4.14
N ASN A 35 -47.93 -0.44 3.98
CA ASN A 35 -48.22 1.00 4.04
C ASN A 35 -47.30 1.97 3.26
N ASP A 36 -47.70 2.17 2.00
CA ASP A 36 -46.94 2.81 0.89
C ASP A 36 -46.36 4.21 1.15
N LYS A 37 -46.91 5.02 2.07
CA LYS A 37 -46.44 6.40 2.27
C LYS A 37 -45.26 6.52 3.22
N GLU A 38 -45.27 5.79 4.34
CA GLU A 38 -44.16 5.82 5.31
C GLU A 38 -42.93 5.12 4.74
N ALA A 39 -43.14 4.02 4.00
CA ALA A 39 -42.08 3.31 3.28
C ALA A 39 -41.41 4.22 2.22
N GLU A 40 -42.18 5.00 1.47
CA GLU A 40 -41.63 5.90 0.44
C GLU A 40 -40.84 7.07 1.04
N ILE A 41 -41.32 7.65 2.16
CA ILE A 41 -40.58 8.70 2.89
C ILE A 41 -39.26 8.15 3.43
N ALA A 42 -39.26 6.95 4.02
CA ALA A 42 -38.06 6.30 4.52
C ALA A 42 -37.06 6.02 3.39
N LYS A 43 -37.54 5.53 2.25
CA LYS A 43 -36.74 5.26 1.05
C LYS A 43 -36.07 6.53 0.51
N GLN A 44 -36.82 7.63 0.44
CA GLN A 44 -36.27 8.89 -0.05
C GLN A 44 -35.26 9.52 0.92
N LYS A 45 -35.47 9.37 2.23
CA LYS A 45 -34.49 9.77 3.26
C LYS A 45 -33.20 8.97 3.13
N ALA A 46 -33.28 7.65 2.98
CA ALA A 46 -32.13 6.78 2.78
C ALA A 46 -31.36 7.11 1.49
N ALA A 47 -32.07 7.38 0.38
CA ALA A 47 -31.45 7.78 -0.89
C ALA A 47 -30.66 9.09 -0.78
N ARG A 48 -31.20 10.09 -0.06
CA ARG A 48 -30.51 11.37 0.21
C ARG A 48 -29.25 11.16 1.04
N GLU A 49 -29.35 10.33 2.07
CA GLU A 49 -28.21 10.03 2.94
C GLU A 49 -27.09 9.31 2.18
N LEU A 50 -27.44 8.33 1.34
CA LEU A 50 -26.49 7.64 0.46
C LEU A 50 -25.83 8.61 -0.53
N SER A 51 -26.60 9.53 -1.13
CA SER A 51 -26.07 10.56 -2.03
C SER A 51 -25.05 11.47 -1.31
N MET A 52 -25.34 11.89 -0.09
CA MET A 52 -24.41 12.67 0.73
C MET A 52 -23.12 11.90 1.04
N LYS A 53 -23.23 10.61 1.40
CA LYS A 53 -22.06 9.76 1.65
C LYS A 53 -21.21 9.58 0.38
N LYS A 54 -21.85 9.33 -0.78
CA LYS A 54 -21.17 9.27 -2.09
C LYS A 54 -20.44 10.59 -2.41
N ALA A 55 -21.05 11.75 -2.18
CA ALA A 55 -20.42 13.05 -2.43
C ALA A 55 -19.23 13.34 -1.50
N LYS A 56 -19.33 13.00 -0.21
CA LYS A 56 -18.22 13.13 0.75
C LYS A 56 -17.03 12.26 0.36
N LEU A 57 -17.29 11.00 0.02
CA LEU A 57 -16.26 10.07 -0.40
C LEU A 57 -15.54 10.54 -1.68
N LEU A 58 -16.29 11.02 -2.67
CA LEU A 58 -15.70 11.54 -3.90
C LEU A 58 -14.73 12.70 -3.64
N ARG A 59 -15.13 13.63 -2.76
CA ARG A 59 -14.31 14.78 -2.38
C ARG A 59 -13.03 14.34 -1.68
N LEU A 60 -13.14 13.37 -0.77
CA LEU A 60 -11.98 12.84 -0.04
C LEU A 60 -10.98 12.19 -0.98
N ILE A 61 -11.44 11.26 -1.84
CA ILE A 61 -10.56 10.58 -2.80
C ILE A 61 -9.84 11.63 -3.66
N LYS A 62 -10.56 12.58 -4.27
CA LYS A 62 -9.97 13.63 -5.11
C LYS A 62 -9.01 14.57 -4.35
N HIS A 63 -9.24 14.80 -3.07
CA HIS A 63 -8.37 15.64 -2.25
C HIS A 63 -6.98 15.02 -2.09
N HIS A 64 -6.92 13.70 -1.93
CA HIS A 64 -5.67 12.94 -1.76
C HIS A 64 -5.01 12.52 -3.07
N LEU A 65 -5.61 12.81 -4.22
CA LEU A 65 -4.96 12.63 -5.52
C LEU A 65 -3.90 13.70 -5.74
N ASP A 66 -2.78 13.29 -6.33
CA ASP A 66 -1.81 14.22 -6.90
C ASP A 66 -2.47 15.15 -7.94
N GLY A 67 -1.89 16.32 -8.17
CA GLY A 67 -2.42 17.33 -9.09
C GLY A 67 -2.74 16.77 -10.49
N GLY A 68 -1.90 15.88 -11.02
CA GLY A 68 -2.14 15.24 -12.32
C GLY A 68 -3.39 14.36 -12.32
N LEU A 69 -3.47 13.41 -11.38
CA LEU A 69 -4.61 12.49 -11.24
C LEU A 69 -5.90 13.23 -10.91
N ARG A 70 -5.82 14.26 -10.06
CA ARG A 70 -6.97 15.10 -9.72
C ARG A 70 -7.53 15.80 -10.96
N THR A 71 -6.67 16.32 -11.83
CA THR A 71 -7.07 16.98 -13.08
C THR A 71 -7.75 16.00 -14.03
N GLU A 72 -7.15 14.83 -14.24
CA GLU A 72 -7.67 13.76 -15.09
C GLU A 72 -9.07 13.30 -14.65
N TYR A 73 -9.27 13.10 -13.35
CA TYR A 73 -10.54 12.63 -12.78
C TYR A 73 -11.47 13.75 -12.30
N THR A 74 -11.26 15.00 -12.72
CA THR A 74 -12.05 16.16 -12.27
C THR A 74 -13.55 15.94 -12.49
N HIS A 75 -13.92 15.40 -13.64
CA HIS A 75 -15.32 15.22 -14.05
C HIS A 75 -15.98 13.92 -13.56
N THR A 76 -15.24 13.03 -12.87
CA THR A 76 -15.82 11.78 -12.36
C THR A 76 -16.86 12.09 -11.29
N LYS A 77 -18.10 11.64 -11.50
CA LYS A 77 -19.26 11.92 -10.64
C LYS A 77 -19.55 10.82 -9.61
N TYR A 78 -18.99 9.63 -9.80
CA TYR A 78 -19.30 8.47 -8.97
C TYR A 78 -18.03 7.92 -8.31
N PRO A 79 -18.00 7.81 -6.96
CA PRO A 79 -16.86 7.28 -6.23
C PRO A 79 -16.42 5.89 -6.69
N ARG A 80 -17.36 4.99 -6.97
CA ARG A 80 -17.06 3.61 -7.42
C ARG A 80 -16.25 3.59 -8.72
N PHE A 81 -16.58 4.45 -9.69
CA PHE A 81 -15.87 4.47 -10.96
C PHE A 81 -14.50 5.08 -10.79
N LEU A 82 -14.39 6.14 -9.98
CA LEU A 82 -13.10 6.73 -9.63
C LEU A 82 -12.19 5.69 -8.96
N TRP A 83 -12.71 5.00 -7.93
CA TRP A 83 -11.98 3.98 -7.20
C TRP A 83 -11.54 2.83 -8.11
N LYS A 84 -12.47 2.27 -8.90
CA LYS A 84 -12.17 1.19 -9.85
C LYS A 84 -11.08 1.60 -10.84
N SER A 85 -11.17 2.77 -11.46
CA SER A 85 -10.16 3.26 -12.41
C SER A 85 -8.80 3.51 -11.76
N LEU A 86 -8.78 4.03 -10.52
CA LEU A 86 -7.53 4.19 -9.76
C LEU A 86 -6.92 2.83 -9.44
N ASN A 87 -7.74 1.87 -8.98
CA ASN A 87 -7.30 0.53 -8.63
C ASN A 87 -6.72 -0.20 -9.86
N GLU A 88 -7.44 -0.23 -10.97
CA GLU A 88 -6.97 -0.83 -12.23
C GLU A 88 -5.65 -0.20 -12.71
N ARG A 89 -5.52 1.13 -12.60
CA ARG A 89 -4.29 1.84 -12.98
C ARG A 89 -3.12 1.48 -12.08
N PHE A 90 -3.32 1.46 -10.76
CA PHE A 90 -2.25 1.13 -9.82
C PHE A 90 -1.88 -0.35 -9.88
N GLU A 91 -2.85 -1.26 -10.00
CA GLU A 91 -2.59 -2.69 -10.22
C GLU A 91 -1.79 -2.96 -11.50
N SER A 92 -2.11 -2.25 -12.58
CA SER A 92 -1.34 -2.31 -13.82
C SER A 92 0.10 -1.83 -13.60
N GLN A 93 0.29 -0.71 -12.90
CA GLN A 93 1.61 -0.18 -12.57
C GLN A 93 2.41 -1.14 -11.68
N THR A 94 1.80 -1.70 -10.63
CA THR A 94 2.48 -2.66 -9.75
C THR A 94 2.85 -3.93 -10.51
N THR A 95 2.00 -4.40 -11.43
CA THR A 95 2.29 -5.57 -12.28
C THR A 95 3.52 -5.33 -13.16
N VAL A 96 3.68 -4.13 -13.71
CA VAL A 96 4.83 -3.77 -14.55
C VAL A 96 6.10 -3.53 -13.72
N LEU A 97 5.97 -2.91 -12.54
CA LEU A 97 7.09 -2.57 -11.67
C LEU A 97 7.61 -3.75 -10.85
N PHE A 98 6.77 -4.74 -10.54
CA PHE A 98 7.16 -5.83 -9.65
C PHE A 98 8.29 -6.71 -10.20
N PRO A 99 8.28 -7.21 -11.45
CA PRO A 99 9.37 -8.03 -11.98
C PRO A 99 10.76 -7.38 -11.92
N PRO A 100 10.96 -6.11 -12.37
CA PRO A 100 12.27 -5.48 -12.29
C PRO A 100 12.72 -5.27 -10.83
N LEU A 101 11.83 -4.87 -9.93
CA LEU A 101 12.16 -4.70 -8.50
C LEU A 101 12.59 -6.00 -7.84
N MET A 102 11.90 -7.11 -8.12
CA MET A 102 12.31 -8.43 -7.62
C MET A 102 13.66 -8.87 -8.21
N ASN A 103 13.92 -8.56 -9.47
CA ASN A 103 15.23 -8.82 -10.07
C ASN A 103 16.33 -7.95 -9.44
N GLU A 104 16.08 -6.68 -9.14
CA GLU A 104 17.00 -5.82 -8.38
C GLU A 104 17.26 -6.39 -6.98
N TRP A 105 16.20 -6.76 -6.24
CA TRP A 105 16.34 -7.41 -4.94
C TRP A 105 17.18 -8.69 -5.03
N ASN A 106 16.92 -9.55 -6.02
CA ASN A 106 17.64 -10.81 -6.19
C ASN A 106 19.12 -10.61 -6.52
N LYS A 107 19.46 -9.58 -7.28
CA LYS A 107 20.84 -9.24 -7.67
C LYS A 107 21.57 -8.37 -6.67
N LEU A 108 20.87 -7.80 -5.69
CA LEU A 108 21.45 -6.96 -4.66
C LEU A 108 22.47 -7.77 -3.84
N ARG A 109 23.71 -7.27 -3.77
CA ARG A 109 24.78 -7.89 -2.98
C ARG A 109 25.49 -6.84 -2.16
N PHE A 110 25.70 -7.11 -0.88
CA PHE A 110 26.42 -6.20 0.02
C PHE A 110 27.82 -5.87 -0.49
N GLN A 111 28.56 -6.88 -0.96
CA GLN A 111 29.92 -6.72 -1.50
C GLN A 111 30.06 -5.79 -2.74
N ASP A 112 28.95 -5.42 -3.40
CA ASP A 112 29.00 -4.55 -4.58
C ASP A 112 29.02 -3.05 -4.22
N PHE A 113 28.85 -2.72 -2.93
CA PHE A 113 28.80 -1.35 -2.42
C PHE A 113 30.10 -0.99 -1.72
N LYS A 114 30.47 0.31 -1.79
CA LYS A 114 31.69 0.79 -1.16
C LYS A 114 31.49 1.00 0.34
N THR A 115 30.30 1.43 0.75
CA THR A 115 29.97 1.69 2.14
C THR A 115 28.68 1.02 2.60
N VAL A 116 28.54 0.84 3.92
CA VAL A 116 27.31 0.27 4.51
C VAL A 116 26.11 1.18 4.23
N ASP A 117 26.29 2.50 4.27
CA ASP A 117 25.22 3.47 4.02
C ASP A 117 24.69 3.42 2.58
N GLU A 118 25.57 3.24 1.59
CA GLU A 118 25.17 3.11 0.18
C GLU A 118 24.31 1.86 -0.02
N TYR A 119 24.74 0.73 0.54
CA TYR A 119 23.98 -0.52 0.52
C TYR A 119 22.63 -0.35 1.22
N ASN A 120 22.63 0.21 2.42
CA ASN A 120 21.44 0.36 3.25
C ASN A 120 20.40 1.24 2.55
N SER A 121 20.85 2.34 1.93
CA SER A 121 19.99 3.23 1.14
C SER A 121 19.32 2.49 -0.02
N MET A 122 20.06 1.61 -0.71
CA MET A 122 19.50 0.82 -1.81
C MET A 122 18.51 -0.24 -1.33
N VAL A 123 18.81 -0.91 -0.20
CA VAL A 123 17.89 -1.85 0.46
C VAL A 123 16.55 -1.16 0.77
N HIS A 124 16.58 -0.02 1.44
CA HIS A 124 15.37 0.74 1.77
C HIS A 124 14.60 1.15 0.52
N LYS A 125 15.28 1.69 -0.50
CA LYS A 125 14.64 2.08 -1.76
C LYS A 125 13.93 0.91 -2.44
N ILE A 126 14.56 -0.27 -2.51
CA ILE A 126 13.94 -1.45 -3.15
C ILE A 126 12.74 -1.93 -2.31
N ILE A 127 12.87 -2.00 -0.98
CA ILE A 127 11.80 -2.46 -0.09
C ILE A 127 10.58 -1.54 -0.16
N GLU A 128 10.75 -0.21 -0.10
CA GLU A 128 9.64 0.73 -0.20
C GLU A 128 8.85 0.56 -1.52
N ASN A 129 9.57 0.30 -2.61
CA ASN A 129 8.94 0.05 -3.92
C ASN A 129 8.27 -1.34 -4.00
N LEU A 130 8.82 -2.36 -3.35
CA LEU A 130 8.18 -3.67 -3.24
C LEU A 130 6.92 -3.63 -2.35
N GLU A 131 6.97 -2.86 -1.26
CA GLU A 131 5.81 -2.61 -0.39
C GLU A 131 4.70 -1.87 -1.15
N PHE A 132 5.06 -0.92 -2.01
CA PHE A 132 4.11 -0.31 -2.95
C PHE A 132 3.46 -1.35 -3.88
N CYS A 133 4.20 -2.39 -4.27
CA CYS A 133 3.68 -3.52 -5.05
C CYS A 133 3.00 -4.61 -4.19
N SER A 134 2.61 -4.30 -2.95
CA SER A 134 2.00 -5.24 -2.00
C SER A 134 2.89 -6.45 -1.63
N LYS A 135 4.21 -6.33 -1.78
CA LYS A 135 5.19 -7.34 -1.33
C LYS A 135 6.01 -6.79 -0.17
N THR A 136 5.73 -7.28 1.02
CA THR A 136 6.55 -7.02 2.20
C THR A 136 7.77 -7.94 2.22
N ILE A 137 8.93 -7.35 2.49
CA ILE A 137 10.18 -8.06 2.78
C ILE A 137 10.38 -8.03 4.30
N THR A 138 10.41 -9.21 4.90
CA THR A 138 10.55 -9.41 6.35
C THR A 138 11.96 -9.05 6.84
N GLU A 139 12.10 -8.76 8.13
CA GLU A 139 13.42 -8.49 8.74
C GLU A 139 14.40 -9.66 8.52
N ASP A 140 13.93 -10.90 8.67
CA ASP A 140 14.73 -12.11 8.40
C ASP A 140 15.20 -12.20 6.94
N GLU A 141 14.35 -11.84 5.97
CA GLU A 141 14.76 -11.78 4.56
C GLU A 141 15.83 -10.72 4.32
N LYS A 142 15.75 -9.54 4.98
CA LYS A 142 16.78 -8.49 4.90
C LYS A 142 18.11 -8.97 5.46
N LEU A 143 18.08 -9.52 6.68
CA LEU A 143 19.25 -10.08 7.37
C LEU A 143 19.91 -11.16 6.52
N LYS A 144 19.15 -12.18 6.09
CA LYS A 144 19.67 -13.26 5.23
C LYS A 144 20.26 -12.73 3.94
N LYS A 145 19.61 -11.75 3.28
CA LYS A 145 20.12 -11.12 2.06
C LYS A 145 21.49 -10.48 2.29
N THR A 146 21.65 -9.70 3.36
CA THR A 146 22.93 -9.07 3.70
C THR A 146 24.00 -10.13 4.01
N TYR A 147 23.70 -11.10 4.89
CA TYR A 147 24.66 -12.14 5.30
C TYR A 147 25.16 -13.04 4.18
N SER A 148 24.28 -13.39 3.24
CA SER A 148 24.60 -14.25 2.10
C SER A 148 25.41 -13.56 1.01
N THR A 149 25.58 -12.24 1.08
CA THR A 149 26.22 -11.45 0.01
C THR A 149 27.44 -10.67 0.47
N PHE A 150 27.99 -10.99 1.65
CA PHE A 150 29.30 -10.52 2.08
C PHE A 150 30.41 -11.04 1.18
N HIS A 151 31.47 -10.24 1.03
CA HIS A 151 32.67 -10.67 0.34
C HIS A 151 33.38 -11.79 1.14
N ALA A 152 34.01 -12.72 0.43
CA ALA A 152 34.74 -13.83 1.05
C ALA A 152 35.94 -13.38 1.92
N SER A 153 36.40 -12.14 1.80
CA SER A 153 37.42 -11.57 2.69
C SER A 153 36.87 -11.07 4.03
N HIS A 154 35.55 -10.84 4.14
CA HIS A 154 34.87 -10.43 5.38
C HIS A 154 34.33 -11.62 6.19
N VAL A 155 34.91 -12.81 6.00
CA VAL A 155 34.51 -14.07 6.66
C VAL A 155 34.54 -13.98 8.19
N LEU A 156 35.39 -13.13 8.78
CA LEU A 156 35.41 -12.88 10.23
C LEU A 156 34.16 -12.14 10.73
N LEU A 157 33.72 -11.07 10.04
CA LEU A 157 32.43 -10.40 10.31
C LEU A 157 31.26 -11.35 10.04
N GLN A 158 31.34 -12.15 8.96
CA GLN A 158 30.34 -13.16 8.65
C GLN A 158 30.25 -14.28 9.72
N GLN A 159 31.32 -14.56 10.46
CA GLN A 159 31.33 -15.51 11.58
C GLN A 159 30.88 -14.85 12.88
N GLN A 160 31.25 -13.60 13.12
CA GLN A 160 30.88 -12.83 14.30
C GLN A 160 29.39 -12.43 14.29
N ASP A 161 28.84 -12.06 13.13
CA ASP A 161 27.42 -11.73 12.98
C ASP A 161 26.51 -12.96 12.87
N ARG A 162 27.02 -14.13 12.47
CA ARG A 162 26.27 -15.40 12.57
C ARG A 162 26.12 -15.87 14.02
N LEU A 163 26.96 -15.36 14.93
CA LEU A 163 26.85 -15.57 16.37
C LEU A 163 25.98 -14.50 17.05
N CYS A 164 25.85 -13.31 16.45
CA CYS A 164 24.96 -12.27 16.91
C CYS A 164 23.54 -12.54 16.40
N GLU A 165 22.67 -13.01 17.29
CA GLU A 165 21.24 -13.27 17.07
C GLU A 165 20.43 -11.99 16.74
N TYR A 166 20.86 -11.18 15.77
CA TYR A 166 20.14 -9.98 15.37
C TYR A 166 18.76 -10.37 14.84
N THR A 167 17.72 -9.80 15.45
CA THR A 167 16.32 -10.00 15.06
C THR A 167 15.81 -8.85 14.20
N LYS A 168 16.54 -7.73 14.17
CA LYS A 168 16.23 -6.53 13.40
C LYS A 168 17.39 -6.16 12.50
N TYR A 169 17.06 -5.78 11.27
CA TYR A 169 18.01 -5.32 10.27
C TYR A 169 18.70 -4.01 10.68
N SER A 170 17.99 -3.12 11.40
CA SER A 170 18.57 -1.89 11.94
C SER A 170 19.79 -2.13 12.84
N ASP A 171 19.74 -3.19 13.65
CA ASP A 171 20.78 -3.49 14.62
C ASP A 171 22.03 -4.02 13.92
N LEU A 172 21.83 -4.83 12.86
CA LEU A 172 22.91 -5.27 11.97
C LEU A 172 23.57 -4.06 11.28
N VAL A 173 22.79 -3.16 10.68
CA VAL A 173 23.34 -1.99 9.98
C VAL A 173 24.17 -1.12 10.93
N ALA A 174 23.69 -0.90 12.16
CA ALA A 174 24.43 -0.16 13.17
C ALA A 174 25.76 -0.82 13.53
N ALA A 175 25.78 -2.15 13.70
CA ALA A 175 27.00 -2.89 13.98
C ALA A 175 28.00 -2.84 12.82
N LEU A 176 27.52 -2.95 11.57
CA LEU A 176 28.36 -2.85 10.38
C LEU A 176 28.97 -1.45 10.24
N LEU A 177 28.20 -0.39 10.50
CA LEU A 177 28.70 1.00 10.49
C LEU A 177 29.77 1.26 11.55
N LEU A 178 29.72 0.57 12.70
CA LEU A 178 30.76 0.69 13.74
C LEU A 178 32.07 -0.02 13.35
N ALA A 179 32.00 -1.00 12.43
CA ALA A 179 33.12 -1.81 12.01
C ALA A 179 33.79 -1.34 10.70
N GLU A 180 33.16 -0.40 9.99
CA GLU A 180 33.64 0.23 8.75
C GLU A 180 34.71 1.30 9.01
#